data_AF-A0A2S2D0P4-F1
#
_entry.id   AF-A0A2S2D0P4-F1
#
_cell.length_a   1.000
_cell.length_b   1.000
_cell.length_c   1.000
_cell.angle_alpha   90.00
_cell.angle_beta   90.00
_cell.angle_gamma   90.00
#
_symmetry.space_group_name_H-M   'P 1'
#
loop_
_entity.id
_entity.type
_entity.pdbx_description
1 polymer ?
#
loop_
_entity_poly.entity_id
_entity_poly.type
_entity_poly.pdbx_seq_one_letter_code
_entity_poly.pdbx_strand_id
1 'polypeptide(L)'
;MPQAKMTATEITVAAAKRRLEPYFLECLGEIARRAGLSSGDALLATLAADQVPATVRKVREFVICYYRAMARGEVALDGPTVH
;
A
#
# COMPACT_ATOMS: atom_id res chain seq x y z
N MET A 1 20.57 25.03 6.86
CA MET A 1 19.38 24.32 6.36
C MET A 1 19.28 22.99 7.10
N PRO A 2 18.21 22.69 7.85
CA PRO A 2 18.08 21.39 8.50
C PRO A 2 17.75 20.33 7.43
N GLN A 3 18.66 19.37 7.21
CA GLN A 3 18.34 18.16 6.43
C GLN A 3 17.34 17.33 7.25
N ALA A 4 16.12 17.16 6.75
CA ALA A 4 15.15 16.25 7.34
C ALA A 4 15.76 14.83 7.33
N LYS A 5 15.95 14.24 8.51
CA LYS A 5 16.38 12.84 8.63
C LYS A 5 15.21 11.96 8.23
N MET A 6 15.35 11.20 7.13
CA MET A 6 14.40 10.15 6.80
C MET A 6 14.35 9.11 7.91
N THR A 7 13.15 8.73 8.29
CA THR A 7 12.87 7.65 9.24
C THR A 7 13.19 6.28 8.61
N ALA A 8 13.46 5.28 9.45
CA ALA A 8 13.72 3.90 8.99
C ALA A 8 12.55 3.34 8.15
N THR A 9 11.32 3.73 8.48
CA THR A 9 10.11 3.37 7.73
C THR A 9 10.10 3.99 6.35
N GLU A 10 10.41 5.28 6.20
CA GLU A 10 10.47 5.95 4.90
C GLU A 10 11.55 5.35 3.99
N ILE A 11 12.70 4.97 4.57
CA ILE A 11 13.77 4.27 3.84
C ILE A 11 13.26 2.91 3.32
N THR A 12 12.57 2.16 4.18
CA THR A 12 12.03 0.84 3.83
C THR A 12 10.94 0.94 2.77
N VAL A 13 10.03 1.92 2.88
CA VAL A 13 8.98 2.21 1.90
C VAL A 13 9.62 2.54 0.55
N ALA A 14 10.59 3.47 0.51
CA ALA A 14 11.27 3.84 -0.72
C ALA A 14 11.99 2.64 -1.38
N ALA A 15 12.65 1.79 -0.58
CA ALA A 15 13.32 0.60 -1.06
C ALA A 15 12.33 -0.48 -1.56
N ALA A 16 11.19 -0.65 -0.88
CA ALA A 16 10.14 -1.58 -1.29
C ALA A 16 9.49 -1.15 -2.60
N LYS A 17 9.21 0.16 -2.78
CA LYS A 17 8.65 0.70 -4.03
C LYS A 17 9.52 0.40 -5.24
N ARG A 18 10.86 0.46 -5.09
CA ARG A 18 11.81 0.13 -6.17
C ARG A 18 11.82 -1.35 -6.55
N ARG A 19 11.29 -2.23 -5.70
CA ARG A 19 11.25 -3.69 -5.91
C ARG A 19 9.86 -4.22 -6.25
N LEU A 20 8.82 -3.45 -5.98
CA LEU A 20 7.45 -3.78 -6.36
C LEU A 20 7.25 -3.50 -7.84
N GLU A 21 6.52 -4.40 -8.49
CA GLU A 21 6.06 -4.19 -9.86
C GLU A 21 5.08 -3.00 -9.91
N PRO A 22 5.08 -2.19 -10.99
CA PRO A 22 4.21 -1.02 -11.11
C PRO A 22 2.73 -1.31 -10.81
N TYR A 23 2.25 -2.47 -11.26
CA TYR A 23 0.90 -2.96 -10.99
C TYR A 23 0.54 -2.94 -9.49
N PHE A 24 1.42 -3.44 -8.62
CA PHE A 24 1.12 -3.47 -7.18
C PHE A 24 1.09 -2.06 -6.57
N LEU A 25 1.87 -1.11 -7.11
CA LEU A 25 1.84 0.28 -6.66
C LEU A 25 0.54 0.97 -7.06
N GLU A 26 0.05 0.73 -8.27
CA GLU A 26 -1.25 1.22 -8.74
C GLU A 26 -2.39 0.66 -7.89
N CYS A 27 -2.38 -0.65 -7.63
CA CYS A 27 -3.34 -1.30 -6.74
C CYS A 27 -3.32 -0.70 -5.34
N LEU A 28 -2.15 -0.49 -4.74
CA LEU A 28 -2.06 0.18 -3.43
C LEU A 28 -2.67 1.58 -3.45
N GLY A 29 -2.49 2.34 -4.54
CA GLY A 29 -3.12 3.64 -4.71
C GLY A 29 -4.65 3.55 -4.75
N GLU A 30 -5.20 2.58 -5.48
CA GLU A 30 -6.65 2.36 -5.54
C GLU A 30 -7.22 1.93 -4.19
N ILE A 31 -6.57 0.97 -3.53
CA ILE A 31 -6.98 0.46 -2.22
C ILE A 31 -6.93 1.59 -1.18
N ALA A 32 -5.86 2.39 -1.19
CA ALA A 32 -5.73 3.55 -0.30
C ALA A 32 -6.87 4.54 -0.51
N ARG A 33 -7.20 4.87 -1.76
CA ARG A 33 -8.34 5.76 -2.09
C ARG A 33 -9.66 5.20 -1.56
N ARG A 34 -9.91 3.90 -1.74
CA ARG A 34 -11.12 3.23 -1.23
C ARG A 34 -11.19 3.21 0.29
N ALA A 35 -10.05 3.08 0.96
CA ALA A 35 -9.92 3.11 2.41
C ALA A 35 -9.90 4.52 3.01
N GLY A 36 -10.01 5.58 2.20
CA GLY A 36 -9.94 6.98 2.67
C GLY A 36 -8.55 7.42 3.12
N LEU A 37 -7.49 6.71 2.69
CA LEU A 37 -6.11 7.06 2.99
C LEU A 37 -5.58 8.11 1.99
N SER A 38 -4.60 8.91 2.44
CA SER A 38 -4.03 9.99 1.65
C SER A 38 -3.22 9.52 0.43
N SER A 39 -2.66 8.31 0.46
CA SER A 39 -1.87 7.75 -0.65
C SER A 39 -1.63 6.25 -0.50
N GLY A 40 -1.24 5.60 -1.61
CA GLY A 40 -0.70 4.24 -1.59
C GLY A 40 0.56 4.11 -0.74
N ASP A 41 1.36 5.17 -0.60
CA ASP A 41 2.55 5.18 0.26
C ASP A 41 2.19 5.12 1.75
N ALA A 42 1.10 5.78 2.15
CA ALA A 42 0.58 5.68 3.52
C ALA A 42 0.14 4.25 3.83
N LEU A 43 -0.53 3.58 2.88
CA LEU A 43 -0.90 2.16 3.01
C LEU A 43 0.34 1.24 3.00
N LEU A 44 1.33 1.54 2.17
CA LEU A 44 2.58 0.79 2.16
C LEU A 44 3.34 0.92 3.48
N ALA A 45 3.33 2.10 4.10
CA ALA A 45 3.95 2.33 5.39
C ALA A 45 3.31 1.50 6.53
N THR A 46 1.98 1.28 6.49
CA THR A 46 1.31 0.40 7.48
C THR A 46 1.62 -1.08 7.26
N LEU A 47 1.97 -1.46 6.03
CA LEU A 47 2.38 -2.81 5.66
C LEU A 47 3.89 -3.06 5.85
N ALA A 48 4.68 -2.01 6.07
CA ALA A 48 6.13 -2.12 6.20
C ALA A 48 6.53 -3.08 7.33
N ALA A 49 7.50 -3.94 7.02
CA ALA A 49 8.20 -4.80 7.96
C ALA A 49 9.67 -4.37 8.07
N ASP A 50 10.39 -4.87 9.07
CA ASP A 50 11.80 -4.53 9.31
C ASP A 50 12.72 -4.81 8.12
N GLN A 51 12.32 -5.71 7.22
CA GLN A 51 13.09 -6.09 6.04
C GLN A 51 12.32 -5.84 4.75
N VAL A 52 13.00 -5.20 3.78
CA VAL A 52 12.42 -4.88 2.46
C VAL A 52 11.81 -6.10 1.75
N PRO A 53 12.45 -7.29 1.68
CA PRO A 53 11.83 -8.46 1.03
C PRO A 53 10.53 -8.90 1.70
N ALA A 54 10.45 -8.82 3.03
CA ALA A 54 9.25 -9.16 3.78
C ALA A 54 8.12 -8.16 3.49
N THR A 55 8.44 -6.86 3.43
CA THR A 55 7.49 -5.81 3.01
C THR A 55 6.94 -6.08 1.61
N VAL A 56 7.81 -6.35 0.63
CA VAL A 56 7.39 -6.65 -0.75
C VAL A 56 6.46 -7.86 -0.81
N ARG A 57 6.80 -8.95 -0.12
CA ARG A 57 5.93 -10.14 -0.05
C ARG A 57 4.57 -9.81 0.56
N LYS A 58 4.56 -9.12 1.70
CA LYS A 58 3.33 -8.77 2.43
C LYS A 58 2.43 -7.86 1.59
N VAL A 59 2.99 -6.93 0.83
CA VAL A 59 2.22 -6.09 -0.11
C VAL A 59 1.56 -6.92 -1.19
N ARG A 60 2.30 -7.84 -1.83
CA ARG A 60 1.73 -8.71 -2.87
C ARG A 60 0.59 -9.57 -2.33
N GLU A 61 0.80 -10.19 -1.17
CA GLU A 61 -0.21 -11.01 -0.49
C GLU A 61 -1.44 -10.17 -0.12
N PHE A 62 -1.23 -8.98 0.44
CA PHE A 62 -2.30 -8.05 0.80
C PHE A 62 -3.16 -7.66 -0.41
N VAL A 63 -2.54 -7.24 -1.51
CA VAL A 63 -3.24 -6.85 -2.74
C VAL A 63 -4.06 -8.03 -3.29
N ILE A 64 -3.47 -9.22 -3.37
CA ILE A 64 -4.16 -10.43 -3.86
C ILE A 64 -5.35 -10.77 -2.96
N CYS A 65 -5.16 -10.74 -1.64
CA CYS A 65 -6.23 -11.01 -0.68
C CYS A 65 -7.36 -9.98 -0.77
N TYR A 66 -7.02 -8.69 -0.94
CA TYR A 66 -8.00 -7.62 -1.08
C TYR A 66 -8.89 -7.82 -2.31
N TYR A 67 -8.31 -8.04 -3.49
CA TYR A 67 -9.12 -8.25 -4.70
C TYR A 67 -9.88 -9.58 -4.69
N ARG A 68 -9.36 -10.61 -4.02
CA ARG A 68 -10.13 -11.85 -3.78
C ARG A 68 -11.35 -11.58 -2.89
N ALA A 69 -11.21 -10.77 -1.84
CA ALA A 69 -12.32 -10.38 -0.98
C ALA A 69 -13.34 -9.52 -1.74
N MET A 70 -12.88 -8.58 -2.59
CA MET A 70 -13.77 -7.84 -3.50
C MET A 70 -14.56 -8.76 -4.43
N ALA A 71 -13.90 -9.74 -5.05
CA ALA A 71 -14.56 -10.69 -5.94
C ALA A 71 -15.61 -11.57 -5.22
N ARG A 72 -15.44 -11.79 -3.91
CA ARG A 72 -16.43 -12.48 -3.06
C ARG A 72 -17.54 -11.56 -2.53
N GLY A 73 -17.48 -10.25 -2.81
CA GLY A 73 -18.43 -9.26 -2.29
C GLY A 73 -18.21 -8.89 -0.81
N GLU A 74 -17.06 -9.25 -0.23
CA GLU A 74 -16.70 -8.93 1.16
C GLU A 74 -16.20 -7.49 1.30
N VAL A 75 -15.83 -6.86 0.19
CA VAL A 75 -15.38 -5.47 0.11
C VAL A 75 -16.24 -4.75 -0.91
N ALA A 76 -16.82 -3.61 -0.52
CA ALA A 76 -17.65 -2.81 -1.41
C ALA A 76 -16.88 -2.35 -2.65
N LEU A 77 -17.48 -2.55 -3.82
CA LEU A 77 -16.94 -2.11 -5.11
C LEU A 77 -17.06 -0.59 -5.30
N ASP A 78 -17.89 0.07 -4.51
CA ASP A 78 -18.09 1.50 -4.52
C ASP A 78 -17.42 2.12 -3.28
N GLY A 79 -16.48 3.05 -3.51
CA GLY A 79 -16.04 3.96 -2.46
C GLY A 79 -17.22 4.83 -1.98
N PRO A 80 -17.06 5.62 -0.90
CA PRO A 80 -18.18 6.40 -0.36
C PRO A 80 -18.88 7.18 -1.47
N THR A 81 -20.15 6.87 -1.68
CA THR A 81 -21.03 7.62 -2.55
C THR A 81 -21.06 9.03 -1.98
N VAL A 82 -20.46 9.98 -2.68
CA VAL A 82 -20.64 11.40 -2.35
C VAL A 82 -22.10 11.69 -2.68
N HIS A 83 -22.94 11.68 -1.64
CA HIS A 83 -24.30 12.22 -1.69
C HIS A 83 -24.26 13.74 -1.66
#